data_AF-A0A9E7MWA2-F1
#
_entry.id   AF-A0A9E7MWA2-F1
#
_cell.length_a   1.000
_cell.length_b   1.000
_cell.length_c   1.000
_cell.angle_alpha   90.00
_cell.angle_beta   90.00
_cell.angle_gamma   90.00
#
_symmetry.space_group_name_H-M   'P 1'
#
loop_
_entity.id
_entity.type
_entity.pdbx_description
1 polymer ?
#
loop_
_entity_poly.entity_id
_entity_poly.type
_entity_poly.pdbx_seq_one_letter_code
_entity_poly.pdbx_strand_id
1 'polypeptide(L)'
;MGWQELSEFKFYLSGDRVFSTMESAINKLYNKRHYGEVINGRLFLSLVEAAYLLDKGWIKVFDNDRELSVEDIFEIGRKKDEQFDLKFLVYKDLRDRGYTVKTALKYGSHFRVYRKGMEEHADWLIWVVSESQKLYPNDLTARVRVAHGVRKKMVLAVVDDDNDVVYYKVERIKF
;
A
#
# COMPACT_ATOMS: atom_id res chain seq x y z
N MET A 1 -7.64 24.97 -7.71
CA MET A 1 -8.44 24.56 -8.88
C MET A 1 -8.65 23.04 -8.82
N GLY A 2 -9.90 22.60 -8.63
CA GLY A 2 -10.35 21.23 -8.95
C GLY A 2 -10.24 20.13 -7.87
N TRP A 3 -10.76 20.33 -6.65
CA TRP A 3 -10.96 19.24 -5.67
C TRP A 3 -12.45 18.85 -5.47
N GLN A 4 -13.35 19.32 -6.33
CA GLN A 4 -14.76 18.91 -6.36
C GLN A 4 -14.94 17.89 -7.51
N GLU A 5 -15.72 16.85 -7.27
CA GLU A 5 -15.99 15.65 -8.13
C GLU A 5 -15.03 14.44 -8.01
N LEU A 6 -14.76 13.99 -6.78
CA LEU A 6 -14.59 12.55 -6.55
C LEU A 6 -15.85 12.04 -5.86
N SER A 7 -16.94 11.98 -6.62
CA SER A 7 -18.19 11.35 -6.20
C SER A 7 -18.02 9.83 -6.15
N GLU A 8 -17.78 9.33 -4.93
CA GLU A 8 -17.89 7.97 -4.39
C GLU A 8 -17.96 6.81 -5.41
N PHE A 9 -16.80 6.33 -5.86
CA PHE A 9 -16.75 5.10 -6.66
C PHE A 9 -17.20 3.90 -5.83
N LYS A 10 -18.12 3.09 -6.34
CA LYS A 10 -18.58 1.88 -5.66
C LYS A 10 -17.62 0.72 -5.90
N PHE A 11 -17.25 0.06 -4.81
CA PHE A 11 -16.45 -1.16 -4.77
C PHE A 11 -17.19 -2.24 -4.00
N TYR A 12 -16.92 -3.50 -4.35
CA TYR A 12 -17.53 -4.68 -3.72
C TYR A 12 -16.45 -5.60 -3.18
N LEU A 13 -16.64 -6.09 -1.96
CA LEU A 13 -15.74 -7.05 -1.32
C LEU A 13 -15.74 -8.38 -2.11
N SER A 14 -14.55 -8.92 -2.33
CA SER A 14 -14.36 -10.22 -2.97
C SER A 14 -13.09 -10.86 -2.41
N GLY A 15 -13.26 -11.75 -1.43
CA GLY A 15 -12.14 -12.43 -0.77
C GLY A 15 -11.26 -11.46 0.02
N ASP A 16 -10.02 -11.28 -0.44
CA ASP A 16 -8.97 -10.42 0.16
C ASP A 16 -8.79 -9.09 -0.58
N ARG A 17 -9.73 -8.74 -1.46
CA ARG A 17 -9.71 -7.53 -2.29
C ARG A 17 -11.09 -6.91 -2.38
N VAL A 18 -11.14 -5.69 -2.86
CA VAL A 18 -12.38 -5.05 -3.31
C VAL A 18 -12.27 -4.74 -4.79
N PHE A 19 -13.38 -4.78 -5.53
CA PHE A 19 -13.36 -4.50 -6.96
C PHE A 19 -14.46 -3.55 -7.41
N SER A 20 -14.19 -2.82 -8.48
CA SER A 20 -15.18 -1.97 -9.17
C SER A 20 -15.20 -2.30 -10.66
N THR A 21 -16.39 -2.30 -11.24
CA THR A 21 -16.63 -2.41 -12.69
C THR A 21 -16.77 -1.05 -13.36
N MET A 22 -16.73 0.05 -12.60
CA MET A 22 -16.93 1.39 -13.13
C MET A 22 -15.71 1.84 -13.94
N GLU A 23 -15.92 2.17 -15.21
CA GLU A 23 -14.87 2.69 -16.08
C GLU A 23 -14.29 4.02 -15.54
N SER A 24 -15.13 4.86 -14.92
CA SER A 24 -14.70 6.09 -14.27
C SER A 24 -13.72 5.83 -13.12
N ALA A 25 -13.90 4.74 -12.36
CA ALA A 25 -12.98 4.33 -11.30
C ALA A 25 -11.63 3.89 -11.89
N ILE A 26 -11.63 3.11 -12.98
CA ILE A 26 -10.40 2.74 -13.70
C ILE A 26 -9.66 3.99 -14.17
N ASN A 27 -10.37 4.93 -14.80
CA ASN A 27 -9.77 6.14 -15.34
C ASN A 27 -9.22 7.08 -14.25
N LYS A 28 -9.94 7.27 -13.15
CA LYS A 28 -9.58 8.24 -12.10
C LYS A 28 -8.63 7.66 -11.05
N LEU A 29 -8.78 6.40 -10.65
CA LEU A 29 -7.98 5.77 -9.60
C LEU A 29 -6.78 5.01 -10.16
N TYR A 30 -6.96 4.21 -11.21
CA TYR A 30 -5.86 3.42 -11.78
C TYR A 30 -5.02 4.23 -12.78
N ASN A 31 -5.60 4.73 -13.86
CA ASN A 31 -4.85 5.41 -14.92
C ASN A 31 -4.17 6.70 -14.44
N LYS A 32 -4.88 7.52 -13.65
CA LYS A 32 -4.35 8.82 -13.17
C LYS A 32 -3.55 8.75 -11.86
N ARG A 33 -3.83 7.79 -10.98
CA ARG A 33 -3.30 7.78 -9.61
C ARG A 33 -2.66 6.45 -9.20
N HIS A 34 -2.66 5.47 -10.10
CA HIS A 34 -2.00 4.19 -9.92
C HIS A 34 -2.45 3.43 -8.66
N TYR A 35 -3.74 3.44 -8.32
CA TYR A 35 -4.32 2.54 -7.32
C TYR A 35 -4.74 1.23 -7.96
N GLY A 36 -4.48 0.11 -7.28
CA GLY A 36 -4.98 -1.20 -7.67
C GLY A 36 -4.33 -1.80 -8.92
N GLU A 37 -5.05 -2.78 -9.48
CA GLU A 37 -4.71 -3.54 -10.66
C GLU A 37 -5.97 -3.79 -11.49
N VAL A 38 -5.89 -3.65 -12.81
CA VAL A 38 -7.01 -3.93 -13.71
C VAL A 38 -6.90 -5.36 -14.23
N ILE A 39 -7.91 -6.17 -13.95
CA ILE A 39 -7.99 -7.58 -14.38
C ILE A 39 -9.34 -7.76 -15.07
N ASN A 40 -9.32 -8.19 -16.34
CA ASN A 40 -10.53 -8.43 -17.15
C ASN A 40 -11.52 -7.26 -17.12
N GLY A 41 -11.02 -6.03 -17.24
CA GLY A 41 -11.84 -4.80 -17.26
C GLY A 41 -12.42 -4.40 -15.90
N ARG A 42 -11.98 -5.00 -14.79
CA ARG A 42 -12.37 -4.62 -13.43
C ARG A 42 -11.17 -4.09 -12.66
N LEU A 43 -11.36 -3.03 -11.89
CA LEU A 43 -10.34 -2.49 -11.00
C LEU A 43 -10.40 -3.23 -9.66
N PHE A 44 -9.31 -3.90 -9.29
CA PHE A 44 -9.14 -4.51 -7.98
C PHE A 44 -8.21 -3.66 -7.12
N LEU A 45 -8.60 -3.45 -5.86
CA LEU A 45 -7.79 -2.84 -4.81
C LEU A 45 -7.49 -3.90 -3.74
N SER A 46 -6.27 -3.87 -3.20
CA SER A 46 -5.97 -4.57 -1.94
C SER A 46 -6.74 -3.94 -0.77
N LEU A 47 -6.91 -4.67 0.34
CA LEU A 47 -7.58 -4.12 1.54
C LEU A 47 -6.88 -2.87 2.09
N VAL A 48 -5.55 -2.79 2.01
CA VAL A 48 -4.79 -1.59 2.42
C VAL A 48 -5.13 -0.39 1.52
N GLU A 49 -5.21 -0.60 0.21
CA GLU A 49 -5.61 0.44 -0.75
C GLU A 49 -7.07 0.87 -0.54
N ALA A 50 -7.95 -0.10 -0.27
CA ALA A 50 -9.36 0.14 -0.01
C ALA A 50 -9.55 0.97 1.27
N ALA A 51 -8.90 0.58 2.36
CA ALA A 51 -8.93 1.32 3.63
C ALA A 51 -8.48 2.77 3.43
N TYR A 52 -7.38 2.99 2.69
CA TYR A 52 -6.87 4.34 2.43
C TYR A 52 -7.85 5.18 1.61
N LEU A 53 -8.39 4.61 0.53
CA LEU A 53 -9.32 5.35 -0.34
C LEU A 53 -10.67 5.60 0.33
N LEU A 54 -11.10 4.70 1.22
CA LEU A 54 -12.30 4.85 2.04
C LEU A 54 -12.10 5.91 3.13
N ASP A 55 -10.94 5.93 3.80
CA ASP A 55 -10.53 6.98 4.76
C ASP A 55 -10.49 8.37 4.12
N LYS A 56 -10.07 8.46 2.84
CA LYS A 56 -10.14 9.71 2.07
C LYS A 56 -11.54 10.08 1.57
N GLY A 57 -12.54 9.20 1.74
CA GLY A 57 -13.90 9.39 1.24
C GLY A 57 -14.04 9.33 -0.29
N TRP A 58 -13.10 8.68 -0.99
CA TRP A 58 -13.11 8.62 -2.46
C TRP A 58 -13.88 7.43 -3.02
N ILE A 59 -14.09 6.42 -2.19
CA ILE A 59 -14.81 5.19 -2.56
C ILE A 59 -15.83 4.84 -1.48
N LYS A 60 -16.81 4.03 -1.86
CA LYS A 60 -17.68 3.27 -0.95
C LYS A 60 -17.46 1.79 -1.18
N VAL A 61 -17.38 1.01 -0.11
CA VAL A 61 -17.19 -0.45 -0.21
C VAL A 61 -18.44 -1.14 0.31
N PHE A 62 -18.89 -2.15 -0.42
CA PHE A 62 -20.07 -2.95 -0.08
C PHE A 62 -19.71 -4.43 0.05
N ASP A 63 -20.30 -5.10 1.04
CA ASP A 63 -20.42 -6.55 1.08
C ASP A 63 -21.88 -6.92 0.84
N ASN A 64 -22.18 -7.39 -0.38
CA ASN A 64 -23.54 -7.48 -0.91
C ASN A 64 -24.26 -6.11 -0.84
N ASP A 65 -25.32 -6.00 -0.03
CA ASP A 65 -26.10 -4.78 0.15
C ASP A 65 -25.65 -3.93 1.35
N ARG A 66 -24.72 -4.43 2.17
CA ARG A 66 -24.21 -3.72 3.36
C ARG A 66 -23.02 -2.85 2.99
N GLU A 67 -23.13 -1.55 3.23
CA GLU A 67 -21.98 -0.63 3.16
C GLU A 67 -21.02 -0.90 4.34
N LEU A 68 -19.73 -1.00 4.03
CA LEU A 68 -18.67 -1.24 5.00
C LEU A 68 -18.01 0.08 5.39
N SER A 69 -17.81 0.26 6.70
CA SER A 69 -17.02 1.34 7.26
C SER A 69 -15.52 1.09 7.11
N VAL A 70 -14.69 2.10 7.42
CA VAL A 70 -13.24 1.92 7.50
C VAL A 70 -12.89 0.84 8.53
N GLU A 71 -13.52 0.83 9.71
CA GLU A 71 -13.26 -0.18 10.74
C GLU A 71 -13.60 -1.59 10.25
N ASP A 72 -14.69 -1.77 9.51
CA ASP A 72 -15.02 -3.09 8.92
C ASP A 72 -13.88 -3.58 8.00
N ILE A 73 -13.29 -2.70 7.19
CA ILE A 73 -12.15 -3.05 6.33
C ILE A 73 -10.91 -3.40 7.15
N PHE A 74 -10.66 -2.70 8.26
CA PHE A 74 -9.57 -3.01 9.19
C PHE A 74 -9.78 -4.37 9.84
N GLU A 75 -10.98 -4.68 10.33
CA GLU A 75 -11.29 -6.00 10.89
C GLU A 75 -11.05 -7.13 9.88
N ILE A 76 -11.47 -6.94 8.62
CA ILE A 76 -11.22 -7.91 7.55
C ILE A 76 -9.71 -8.03 7.27
N GLY A 77 -9.00 -6.90 7.23
CA GLY A 77 -7.56 -6.83 7.02
C GLY A 77 -6.76 -7.56 8.10
N ARG A 78 -7.04 -7.27 9.38
CA ARG A 78 -6.39 -7.89 10.55
C ARG A 78 -6.60 -9.41 10.60
N LYS A 79 -7.78 -9.90 10.18
CA LYS A 79 -8.04 -11.36 10.08
C LYS A 79 -7.17 -12.06 9.03
N LYS A 80 -6.59 -11.32 8.07
CA LYS A 80 -5.76 -11.85 6.98
C LYS A 80 -4.27 -11.58 7.18
N ASP A 81 -3.92 -10.49 7.85
CA ASP A 81 -2.56 -9.99 7.98
C ASP A 81 -2.41 -9.34 9.36
N GLU A 82 -1.67 -9.98 10.26
CA GLU A 82 -1.41 -9.45 11.60
C GLU A 82 -0.68 -8.10 11.58
N GLN A 83 0.02 -7.78 10.48
CA GLN A 83 0.70 -6.50 10.29
C GLN A 83 -0.12 -5.50 9.48
N PHE A 84 -1.43 -5.73 9.30
CA PHE A 84 -2.30 -4.88 8.48
C PHE A 84 -2.22 -3.40 8.89
N ASP A 85 -2.37 -3.12 10.18
CA ASP A 85 -2.40 -1.76 10.73
C ASP A 85 -1.08 -1.02 10.45
N LEU A 86 0.06 -1.68 10.70
CA LEU A 86 1.39 -1.13 10.40
C LEU A 86 1.55 -0.84 8.90
N LYS A 87 1.12 -1.78 8.05
CA LYS A 87 1.18 -1.64 6.59
C LYS A 87 0.28 -0.49 6.12
N PHE A 88 -0.89 -0.31 6.73
CA PHE A 88 -1.78 0.81 6.43
C PHE A 88 -1.14 2.14 6.80
N LEU A 89 -0.57 2.29 7.99
CA LEU A 89 0.09 3.53 8.43
C LEU A 89 1.20 3.95 7.47
N VAL A 90 2.09 3.01 7.12
CA VAL A 90 3.16 3.27 6.15
C VAL A 90 2.63 3.56 4.75
N TYR A 91 1.58 2.85 4.32
CA TYR A 91 0.96 3.11 3.02
C TYR A 91 0.34 4.50 2.96
N LYS A 92 -0.38 4.90 4.01
CA LYS A 92 -1.04 6.20 4.16
C LYS A 92 0.00 7.32 4.14
N ASP A 93 1.05 7.24 4.97
CA ASP A 93 2.11 8.24 5.01
C ASP A 93 2.77 8.43 3.63
N LEU A 94 3.14 7.34 2.96
CA LEU A 94 3.77 7.40 1.63
C LEU A 94 2.83 7.99 0.57
N ARG A 95 1.55 7.60 0.58
CA ARG A 95 0.55 8.13 -0.37
C ARG A 95 0.23 9.60 -0.12
N ASP A 96 0.17 10.01 1.15
CA ASP A 96 -0.07 11.40 1.53
C ASP A 96 1.12 12.30 1.16
N ARG A 97 2.35 11.75 1.15
CA ARG A 97 3.55 12.41 0.59
C ARG A 97 3.60 12.43 -0.94
N GLY A 98 2.60 11.87 -1.62
CA GLY A 98 2.47 11.89 -3.09
C GLY A 98 3.22 10.77 -3.81
N TYR A 99 3.77 9.77 -3.10
CA TYR A 99 4.44 8.65 -3.74
C TYR A 99 3.46 7.66 -4.36
N THR A 100 3.88 6.95 -5.40
CA THR A 100 3.13 5.78 -5.86
C THR A 100 3.63 4.54 -5.14
N VAL A 101 2.70 3.84 -4.48
CA VAL A 101 2.97 2.65 -3.65
C VAL A 101 2.29 1.44 -4.25
N LYS A 102 3.04 0.35 -4.48
CA LYS A 102 2.55 -0.94 -4.97
C LYS A 102 3.06 -2.07 -4.09
N THR A 103 2.41 -3.24 -4.13
CA THR A 103 2.91 -4.44 -3.45
C THR A 103 4.31 -4.84 -3.94
N ALA A 104 5.16 -5.26 -3.00
CA ALA A 104 6.47 -5.85 -3.26
C ALA A 104 6.58 -7.31 -2.81
N LEU A 105 5.45 -8.03 -2.71
CA LEU A 105 5.44 -9.43 -2.27
C LEU A 105 6.42 -10.31 -3.05
N LYS A 106 6.59 -10.06 -4.36
CA LYS A 106 7.56 -10.76 -5.24
C LYS A 106 9.04 -10.52 -4.88
N TYR A 107 9.33 -9.57 -3.98
CA TYR A 107 10.67 -9.15 -3.56
C TYR A 107 10.89 -9.33 -2.05
N GLY A 108 10.05 -10.11 -1.37
CA GLY A 108 10.19 -10.32 0.08
C GLY A 108 10.10 -9.03 0.91
N SER A 109 9.41 -8.02 0.38
CA SER A 109 9.19 -6.71 1.01
C SER A 109 7.71 -6.35 0.93
N HIS A 110 7.25 -5.41 1.74
CA HIS A 110 5.82 -5.06 1.79
C HIS A 110 5.44 -4.17 0.61
N PHE A 111 6.20 -3.10 0.38
CA PHE A 111 5.92 -2.16 -0.69
C PHE A 111 7.11 -1.91 -1.59
N ARG A 112 6.81 -1.56 -2.84
CA ARG A 112 7.73 -0.91 -3.76
C ARG A 112 7.20 0.49 -4.04
N VAL A 113 8.08 1.47 -3.98
CA VAL A 113 7.71 2.88 -4.03
C VAL A 113 8.39 3.55 -5.22
N TYR A 114 7.63 4.38 -5.92
CA TYR A 114 8.07 5.14 -7.07
C TYR A 114 8.02 6.63 -6.74
N ARG A 115 9.16 7.32 -6.91
CA ARG A 115 9.27 8.77 -6.69
C ARG A 115 8.83 9.60 -7.88
N LYS A 116 9.08 9.12 -9.10
CA LYS A 116 8.87 9.89 -10.35
C LYS A 116 7.71 9.38 -11.22
N GLY A 117 6.87 8.50 -10.69
CA GLY A 117 5.78 7.85 -11.42
C GLY A 117 6.12 6.44 -11.90
N MET A 118 5.12 5.75 -12.47
CA MET A 118 5.23 4.32 -12.82
C MET A 118 6.01 4.01 -14.10
N GLU A 119 6.32 5.01 -14.92
CA GLU A 119 7.11 4.83 -16.15
C GLU A 119 8.58 4.53 -15.86
N GLU A 120 9.06 4.91 -14.66
CA GLU A 120 10.39 4.56 -14.16
C GLU A 120 10.36 3.29 -13.29
N HIS A 121 11.54 2.72 -13.03
CA HIS A 121 11.66 1.63 -12.06
C HIS A 121 11.41 2.15 -10.63
N ALA A 122 10.72 1.35 -9.80
CA ALA A 122 10.58 1.66 -8.37
C ALA A 122 11.95 1.91 -7.72
N ASP A 123 12.06 2.99 -6.96
CA ASP A 123 13.28 3.45 -6.28
C ASP A 123 13.58 2.61 -5.04
N TRP A 124 12.53 2.29 -4.27
CA TRP A 124 12.65 1.71 -2.93
C TRP A 124 11.86 0.42 -2.78
N LEU A 125 12.42 -0.50 -2.01
CA LEU A 125 11.67 -1.57 -1.35
C LEU A 125 11.51 -1.21 0.12
N ILE A 126 10.26 -1.19 0.59
CA ILE A 126 9.90 -0.84 1.95
C ILE A 126 9.61 -2.11 2.74
N TRP A 127 10.29 -2.26 3.86
CA TRP A 127 9.99 -3.25 4.87
C TRP A 127 9.43 -2.55 6.10
N VAL A 128 8.20 -2.90 6.44
CA VAL A 128 7.45 -2.33 7.57
C VAL A 128 7.72 -3.18 8.81
N VAL A 129 8.03 -2.52 9.92
CA VAL A 129 8.24 -3.12 11.24
C VAL A 129 7.65 -2.21 12.31
N SER A 130 7.23 -2.78 13.45
CA SER A 130 6.97 -1.99 14.67
C SER A 130 8.29 -1.70 15.38
N GLU A 131 8.38 -0.58 16.10
CA GLU A 131 9.51 -0.22 16.96
C GLU A 131 9.80 -1.30 18.01
N SER A 132 8.76 -1.94 18.56
CA SER A 132 8.89 -3.00 19.56
C SER A 132 9.26 -4.37 18.95
N GLN A 133 9.28 -4.49 17.61
CA GLN A 133 9.56 -5.76 16.94
C GLN A 133 11.05 -6.14 17.08
N LYS A 134 11.31 -7.34 17.59
CA LYS A 134 12.67 -7.90 17.59
C LYS A 134 13.12 -8.19 16.15
N LEU A 135 14.25 -7.61 15.75
CA LEU A 135 14.87 -7.81 14.43
C LEU A 135 16.18 -8.58 14.56
N TYR A 136 16.39 -9.58 13.70
CA TYR A 136 17.65 -10.31 13.64
C TYR A 136 18.56 -9.73 12.53
N PRO A 137 19.89 -9.67 12.72
CA PRO A 137 20.81 -9.17 11.69
C PRO A 137 20.69 -9.91 10.34
N ASN A 138 20.34 -11.19 10.37
CA ASN A 138 20.13 -12.00 9.17
C ASN A 138 18.92 -11.54 8.35
N ASP A 139 17.84 -11.09 9.01
CA ASP A 139 16.66 -10.55 8.35
C ASP A 139 16.98 -9.30 7.54
N LEU A 140 17.79 -8.42 8.13
CA LEU A 140 18.24 -7.19 7.50
C LEU A 140 19.12 -7.51 6.28
N THR A 141 20.10 -8.40 6.48
CA THR A 141 21.05 -8.78 5.43
C THR A 141 20.35 -9.44 4.23
N ALA A 142 19.37 -10.31 4.48
CA ALA A 142 18.58 -10.95 3.43
C ALA A 142 17.82 -9.93 2.58
N ARG A 143 17.14 -8.96 3.22
CA ARG A 143 16.37 -7.93 2.52
C ARG A 143 17.25 -6.96 1.74
N VAL A 144 18.39 -6.54 2.31
CA VAL A 144 19.39 -5.74 1.58
C VAL A 144 19.90 -6.48 0.34
N ARG A 145 20.17 -7.80 0.45
CA ARG A 145 20.58 -8.63 -0.68
C ARG A 145 19.52 -8.66 -1.79
N VAL A 146 18.25 -8.86 -1.43
CA VAL A 146 17.15 -8.89 -2.42
C VAL A 146 17.00 -7.54 -3.11
N ALA A 147 16.97 -6.44 -2.34
CA ALA A 147 16.87 -5.08 -2.89
C ALA A 147 18.02 -4.78 -3.87
N HIS A 148 19.26 -5.12 -3.48
CA HIS A 148 20.43 -4.99 -4.34
C HIS A 148 20.29 -5.81 -5.63
N GLY A 149 19.81 -7.05 -5.54
CA GLY A 149 19.59 -7.93 -6.69
C GLY A 149 18.62 -7.37 -7.73
N VAL A 150 17.64 -6.57 -7.31
CA VAL A 150 16.67 -5.90 -8.20
C VAL A 150 16.98 -4.43 -8.46
N ARG A 151 18.19 -3.99 -8.13
CA ARG A 151 18.68 -2.60 -8.28
C ARG A 151 17.74 -1.57 -7.62
N LYS A 152 17.29 -1.88 -6.41
CA LYS A 152 16.46 -0.99 -5.58
C LYS A 152 17.16 -0.70 -4.26
N LYS A 153 16.83 0.43 -3.66
CA LYS A 153 17.28 0.79 -2.32
C LYS A 153 16.37 0.14 -1.29
N MET A 154 16.95 -0.49 -0.28
CA MET A 154 16.22 -1.04 0.86
C MET A 154 15.91 0.08 1.86
N VAL A 155 14.66 0.17 2.29
CA VAL A 155 14.20 1.13 3.31
C VAL A 155 13.42 0.37 4.37
N LEU A 156 13.82 0.56 5.63
CA LEU A 156 13.08 0.13 6.80
C LEU A 156 12.11 1.24 7.20
N ALA A 157 10.82 0.95 7.25
CA ALA A 157 9.80 1.83 7.80
C ALA A 157 9.43 1.32 9.20
N VAL A 158 9.84 2.06 10.22
CA VAL A 158 9.59 1.77 11.62
C VAL A 158 8.37 2.57 12.06
N VAL A 159 7.38 1.89 12.60
CA VAL A 159 6.18 2.50 13.19
C VAL A 159 6.29 2.40 14.71
N ASP A 160 6.22 3.53 15.40
CA ASP A 160 6.24 3.57 16.87
C ASP A 160 4.85 3.37 17.50
N ASP A 161 4.80 3.38 18.82
CA ASP A 161 3.57 3.15 19.58
C ASP A 161 2.57 4.33 19.48
N ASP A 162 3.04 5.51 19.05
CA ASP A 162 2.21 6.70 18.76
C ASP A 162 1.69 6.72 17.31
N ASN A 163 2.00 5.68 16.52
CA ASN A 163 1.68 5.51 15.10
C ASN A 163 2.45 6.42 14.14
N ASP A 164 3.54 7.05 14.59
CA ASP A 164 4.42 7.82 13.74
C ASP A 164 5.36 6.89 12.94
N VAL A 165 5.70 7.31 11.71
CA VAL A 165 6.50 6.51 10.78
C VAL A 165 7.87 7.14 10.54
N VAL A 166 8.94 6.42 10.89
CA VAL A 166 10.33 6.80 10.65
C VAL A 166 10.97 5.87 9.61
N TYR A 167 11.68 6.45 8.65
CA TYR A 167 12.29 5.72 7.53
C TYR A 167 13.82 5.70 7.62
N TYR A 168 14.41 4.51 7.59
CA TYR A 168 15.86 4.29 7.56
C TYR A 168 16.28 3.64 6.25
N LYS A 169 17.20 4.28 5.52
CA LYS A 169 17.84 3.66 4.36
C LYS A 169 18.90 2.67 4.86
N VAL A 170 18.83 1.44 4.38
CA VAL A 170 19.78 0.38 4.76
C VAL A 170 20.55 -0.06 3.51
N GLU A 171 21.87 -0.01 3.55
CA GLU A 171 22.71 -0.38 2.42
C GLU A 171 23.97 -1.12 2.85
N ARG A 172 24.49 -1.97 1.96
CA ARG A 172 25.79 -2.61 2.16
C ARG A 172 26.88 -1.60 1.84
N ILE A 173 27.76 -1.35 2.80
CA ILE A 173 28.97 -0.55 2.61
C ILE A 173 30.13 -1.48 2.24
N LYS A 174 30.91 -1.08 1.24
CA LYS A 174 32.25 -1.63 0.96
C LYS A 174 33.25 -0.53 1.30
N PHE A 175 34.20 -0.83 2.15
CA PHE A 175 35.31 0.06 2.50
C PHE A 175 36.44 -0.07 1.49
#